data_AF-A0A7W6NWS2-F1
#
_entry.id   AF-A0A7W6NWS2-F1
#
_cell.length_a   1.000
_cell.length_b   1.000
_cell.length_c   1.000
_cell.angle_alpha   90.00
_cell.angle_beta   90.00
_cell.angle_gamma   90.00
#
_symmetry.space_group_name_H-M   'P 1'
#
loop_
_entity.id
_entity.type
_entity.pdbx_description
1 polymer ?
#
loop_
_entity_poly.entity_id
_entity_poly.type
_entity_poly.pdbx_seq_one_letter_code
_entity_poly.pdbx_strand_id
1 'polypeptide(L)'
;MDAPQPEEKSIGDLLQQLVEDGRAYADAEIGFYRTLLRSKLRDARGMLWTGAVALVLAQAAAVALVVGLVFTLSPLVGPGLATLIVVLVFLAIAGLMGWLAWTHVKRIFKEKP
;
A
#
# COMPACT_ATOMS: atom_id res chain seq x y z
N MET A 1 -22.62 69.03 -3.76
CA MET A 1 -22.60 67.61 -4.18
C MET A 1 -21.17 67.16 -3.98
N ASP A 2 -20.81 66.78 -2.75
CA ASP A 2 -19.46 66.33 -2.42
C ASP A 2 -19.29 64.89 -2.89
N ALA A 3 -18.47 64.71 -3.93
CA ALA A 3 -18.10 63.39 -4.40
C ALA A 3 -17.24 62.71 -3.32
N PRO A 4 -17.50 61.43 -2.99
CA PRO A 4 -16.65 60.70 -2.05
C PRO A 4 -15.24 60.62 -2.64
N GLN A 5 -14.30 61.30 -1.98
CA GLN A 5 -12.87 61.23 -2.28
C GLN A 5 -12.48 59.75 -2.24
N PRO A 6 -11.87 59.19 -3.30
CA PRO A 6 -11.33 57.85 -3.21
C PRO A 6 -10.24 57.91 -2.14
N GLU A 7 -10.43 57.22 -1.02
CA GLU A 7 -9.33 56.96 -0.10
C GLU A 7 -8.24 56.23 -0.89
N GLU A 8 -7.23 56.98 -1.32
CA GLU A 8 -6.03 56.47 -1.97
C GLU A 8 -5.38 55.54 -0.95
N LYS A 9 -5.64 54.23 -1.09
CA LYS A 9 -5.04 53.20 -0.25
C LYS A 9 -3.55 53.47 -0.16
N SER A 10 -3.08 53.63 1.07
CA SER A 10 -1.67 53.86 1.32
C SER A 10 -0.86 52.69 0.77
N ILE A 11 0.36 52.93 0.31
CA ILE A 11 1.27 51.85 -0.11
C ILE A 11 1.43 50.81 1.01
N GLY A 12 1.29 51.24 2.28
CA GLY A 12 1.22 50.34 3.43
C GLY A 12 0.02 49.38 3.41
N ASP A 13 -1.16 49.86 3.01
CA ASP A 13 -2.38 49.04 2.91
C ASP A 13 -2.27 48.02 1.78
N LEU A 14 -1.64 48.39 0.66
CA LEU A 14 -1.38 47.47 -0.45
C LEU A 14 -0.37 46.38 -0.08
N LEU A 15 0.68 46.74 0.67
CA LEU A 15 1.65 45.78 1.18
C LEU A 15 1.02 44.82 2.20
N GLN A 16 0.19 45.34 3.10
CA GLN A 16 -0.55 44.51 4.05
C GLN A 16 -1.50 43.56 3.31
N GLN A 17 -2.20 44.03 2.28
CA GLN A 17 -3.09 43.23 1.45
C GLN A 17 -2.33 42.12 0.68
N LEU A 18 -1.14 42.40 0.14
CA LEU A 18 -0.30 41.39 -0.51
C LEU A 18 0.22 40.31 0.46
N VAL A 19 0.55 40.69 1.70
CA VAL A 19 0.95 39.74 2.74
C VAL A 19 -0.23 38.86 3.17
N GLU A 20 -1.41 39.46 3.32
CA GLU A 20 -2.65 38.76 3.64
C GLU A 20 -3.01 37.74 2.54
N ASP A 21 -2.93 38.16 1.28
CA ASP A 21 -3.22 37.31 0.11
C ASP A 21 -2.18 36.19 -0.04
N GLY A 22 -0.89 36.47 0.18
CA GLY A 22 0.17 35.46 0.17
C GLY A 22 0.00 34.42 1.27
N ARG A 23 -0.45 34.85 2.46
CA ARG A 23 -0.76 33.95 3.58
C ARG A 23 -1.99 33.10 3.27
N ALA A 24 -3.06 33.70 2.75
CA ALA A 24 -4.25 32.98 2.33
C ALA A 24 -3.96 31.93 1.24
N TYR A 25 -3.07 32.26 0.30
CA TYR A 25 -2.61 31.33 -0.73
C TYR A 25 -1.82 30.16 -0.14
N ALA A 26 -0.89 30.42 0.80
CA ALA A 26 -0.15 29.37 1.48
C ALA A 26 -1.07 28.43 2.29
N ASP A 27 -2.05 28.99 3.01
CA ASP A 27 -3.02 28.22 3.78
C ASP A 27 -3.92 27.35 2.87
N ALA A 28 -4.29 27.86 1.69
CA ALA A 28 -5.05 27.12 0.69
C ALA A 28 -4.26 25.92 0.13
N GLU A 29 -2.98 26.12 -0.18
CA GLU A 29 -2.11 25.08 -0.71
C GLU A 29 -1.87 23.97 0.32
N ILE A 30 -1.64 24.33 1.59
CA ILE A 30 -1.55 23.38 2.71
C ILE A 30 -2.86 22.59 2.85
N GLY A 31 -4.00 23.27 2.72
CA GLY A 31 -5.33 22.67 2.72
C GLY A 31 -5.52 21.65 1.58
N PHE A 32 -5.06 21.98 0.38
CA PHE A 32 -5.10 21.11 -0.79
C PHE A 32 -4.26 19.84 -0.58
N TYR A 33 -2.99 19.97 -0.18
CA TYR A 33 -2.13 18.82 0.10
C TYR A 33 -2.69 17.94 1.22
N ARG A 34 -3.24 18.54 2.29
CA ARG A 34 -3.85 17.80 3.40
C ARG A 34 -5.07 16.99 2.93
N THR A 35 -5.86 17.53 2.00
CA THR A 35 -7.03 16.84 1.44
C THR A 35 -6.62 15.73 0.48
N LEU A 36 -5.61 15.97 -0.37
CA LEU A 36 -5.04 14.97 -1.27
C LEU A 36 -4.40 13.80 -0.51
N LEU A 37 -3.68 14.09 0.57
CA LEU A 37 -3.11 13.06 1.46
C LEU A 37 -4.22 12.23 2.10
N ARG A 38 -5.27 12.88 2.62
CA ARG A 38 -6.42 12.18 3.24
C ARG A 38 -7.20 11.33 2.25
N SER A 39 -7.42 11.80 1.02
CA SER A 39 -8.12 11.01 -0.01
C SER A 39 -7.31 9.77 -0.37
N LYS A 40 -6.00 9.92 -0.64
CA LYS A 40 -5.10 8.79 -0.89
C LYS A 40 -5.04 7.81 0.27
N LEU A 41 -4.99 8.29 1.51
CA LEU A 41 -4.99 7.44 2.71
C LEU A 41 -6.31 6.67 2.87
N ARG A 42 -7.45 7.28 2.55
CA ARG A 42 -8.75 6.62 2.62
C ARG A 42 -8.86 5.49 1.61
N ASP A 43 -8.42 5.73 0.38
CA ASP A 43 -8.41 4.72 -0.68
C ASP A 43 -7.42 3.60 -0.35
N ALA A 44 -6.24 3.96 0.16
CA ALA A 44 -5.26 2.99 0.67
C ALA A 44 -5.83 2.15 1.82
N ARG A 45 -6.61 2.73 2.73
CA ARG A 45 -7.21 1.98 3.86
C ARG A 45 -8.23 0.93 3.40
N GLY A 46 -9.03 1.24 2.38
CA GLY A 46 -9.92 0.26 1.75
C GLY A 46 -9.16 -0.89 1.09
N MET A 47 -8.08 -0.56 0.37
CA MET A 47 -7.18 -1.55 -0.23
C MET A 47 -6.45 -2.40 0.81
N LEU A 48 -6.01 -1.81 1.93
CA LEU A 48 -5.35 -2.52 3.02
C LEU A 48 -6.30 -3.49 3.71
N TRP A 49 -7.55 -3.11 3.97
CA TRP A 49 -8.52 -4.00 4.59
C TRP A 49 -8.86 -5.19 3.68
N THR A 50 -9.22 -4.91 2.44
CA THR A 50 -9.53 -5.97 1.46
C THR A 50 -8.33 -6.87 1.19
N GLY A 51 -7.12 -6.30 1.09
CA GLY A 51 -5.88 -7.06 0.99
C GLY A 51 -5.59 -7.91 2.23
N ALA A 52 -5.79 -7.39 3.44
CA ALA A 52 -5.62 -8.15 4.67
C ALA A 52 -6.61 -9.33 4.77
N VAL A 53 -7.89 -9.08 4.46
CA VAL A 53 -8.91 -10.14 4.43
C VAL A 53 -8.57 -11.20 3.39
N ALA A 54 -8.14 -10.80 2.19
CA ALA A 54 -7.71 -11.72 1.15
C ALA A 54 -6.51 -12.56 1.59
N LEU A 55 -5.51 -11.97 2.25
CA LEU A 55 -4.35 -12.69 2.78
C LEU A 55 -4.73 -13.72 3.84
N VAL A 56 -5.62 -13.36 4.78
CA VAL A 56 -6.12 -14.28 5.81
C VAL A 56 -6.86 -15.44 5.16
N LEU A 57 -7.75 -15.16 4.20
CA LEU A 57 -8.47 -16.20 3.46
C LEU A 57 -7.54 -17.10 2.65
N ALA A 58 -6.54 -16.53 1.98
CA ALA A 58 -5.54 -17.29 1.23
C ALA A 58 -4.73 -18.22 2.16
N GLN A 59 -4.35 -17.73 3.34
CA GLN A 59 -3.62 -18.52 4.34
C GLN A 59 -4.50 -19.65 4.89
N ALA A 60 -5.75 -19.37 5.22
CA ALA A 60 -6.71 -20.38 5.68
C ALA A 60 -6.95 -21.46 4.59
N ALA A 61 -7.10 -21.04 3.33
CA ALA A 61 -7.25 -21.95 2.20
C ALA A 61 -6.00 -22.82 2.01
N ALA A 62 -4.79 -22.26 2.16
CA ALA A 62 -3.55 -23.03 2.08
C ALA A 62 -3.47 -24.12 3.16
N VAL A 63 -3.85 -23.81 4.40
CA VAL A 63 -3.91 -24.81 5.49
C VAL A 63 -4.96 -25.88 5.18
N ALA A 64 -6.16 -25.49 4.76
CA ALA A 64 -7.23 -26.42 4.40
C ALA A 64 -6.82 -27.35 3.23
N LEU A 65 -6.10 -26.82 2.25
CA LEU A 65 -5.56 -27.60 1.13
C LEU A 65 -4.57 -28.67 1.64
N VAL A 66 -3.63 -28.31 2.52
CA VAL A 66 -2.66 -29.25 3.10
C VAL A 66 -3.39 -30.35 3.88
N VAL A 67 -4.35 -29.99 4.73
CA VAL A 67 -5.14 -30.96 5.50
C VAL A 67 -5.93 -31.88 4.57
N GLY A 68 -6.61 -31.33 3.56
CA GLY A 68 -7.35 -32.10 2.57
C GLY A 68 -6.46 -33.08 1.82
N LEU A 69 -5.26 -32.64 1.40
CA LEU A 69 -4.31 -33.48 0.69
C LEU A 69 -3.82 -34.64 1.56
N VAL A 70 -3.50 -34.38 2.83
CA VAL A 70 -3.14 -35.45 3.79
C VAL A 70 -4.29 -36.44 3.94
N PHE A 71 -5.53 -35.97 4.07
CA PHE A 71 -6.71 -36.86 4.21
C PHE A 71 -6.97 -37.68 2.95
N THR A 72 -6.75 -37.11 1.76
CA THR A 72 -6.88 -37.84 0.49
C THR A 72 -5.78 -38.89 0.32
N LEU A 73 -4.54 -38.61 0.74
CA LEU A 73 -3.43 -39.55 0.61
C LEU A 73 -3.38 -40.61 1.72
N SER A 74 -3.86 -40.27 2.92
CA SER A 74 -3.85 -41.16 4.10
C SER A 74 -4.40 -42.56 3.82
N PRO A 75 -5.56 -42.76 3.14
CA PRO A 75 -6.06 -44.11 2.85
C PRO A 75 -5.21 -44.90 1.83
N LEU A 76 -4.36 -44.24 1.03
CA LEU A 76 -3.54 -44.92 0.00
C LEU A 76 -2.17 -45.35 0.55
N VAL A 77 -1.52 -44.49 1.33
CA VAL A 77 -0.12 -44.68 1.76
C VAL A 77 0.06 -44.67 3.28
N GLY A 78 -1.02 -44.48 4.03
CA GLY A 78 -0.98 -44.27 5.48
C GLY A 78 -0.66 -42.82 5.87
N PRO A 79 -1.07 -42.39 7.08
CA PRO A 79 -1.01 -40.99 7.49
C PRO A 79 0.42 -40.45 7.59
N GLY A 80 1.39 -41.27 8.04
CA GLY A 80 2.78 -40.84 8.19
C GLY A 80 3.50 -40.60 6.86
N LEU A 81 3.26 -41.45 5.85
CA LEU A 81 3.83 -41.25 4.51
C LEU A 81 3.10 -40.13 3.77
N ALA A 82 1.79 -39.99 3.97
CA ALA A 82 1.00 -38.90 3.39
C ALA A 82 1.55 -37.52 3.82
N THR A 83 1.80 -37.32 5.12
CA THR A 83 2.34 -36.04 5.62
C THR A 83 3.75 -35.79 5.08
N LEU A 84 4.61 -36.80 5.03
CA LEU A 84 5.96 -36.69 4.49
C LEU A 84 5.94 -36.26 3.01
N ILE A 85 5.10 -36.90 2.19
CA ILE A 85 4.95 -36.56 0.76
C ILE A 85 4.50 -35.10 0.59
N VAL A 86 3.46 -34.68 1.32
CA VAL A 86 2.93 -33.32 1.22
C VAL A 86 3.97 -32.28 1.62
N VAL A 87 4.70 -32.51 2.73
CA VAL A 87 5.77 -31.62 3.18
C VAL A 87 6.88 -31.50 2.14
N LEU A 88 7.34 -32.63 1.57
CA LEU A 88 8.39 -32.62 0.55
C LEU A 88 7.97 -31.87 -0.71
N VAL A 89 6.73 -32.06 -1.17
CA VAL A 89 6.20 -31.32 -2.34
C VAL A 89 6.16 -29.82 -2.07
N PHE A 90 5.66 -29.40 -0.90
CA PHE A 90 5.58 -27.97 -0.56
C PHE A 90 6.96 -27.35 -0.38
N LEU A 91 7.92 -28.06 0.23
CA LEU A 91 9.30 -27.60 0.35
C LEU A 91 9.99 -27.48 -1.01
N ALA A 92 9.73 -28.41 -1.94
CA ALA A 92 10.26 -28.32 -3.29
C ALA A 92 9.72 -27.08 -4.02
N ILE A 93 8.42 -26.81 -3.93
CA ILE A 93 7.79 -25.62 -4.52
C ILE A 93 8.33 -24.34 -3.87
N ALA A 94 8.40 -24.30 -2.53
CA ALA A 94 8.93 -23.14 -1.80
C ALA A 94 10.40 -22.87 -2.14
N GLY A 95 11.22 -23.92 -2.25
CA GLY A 95 12.61 -23.84 -2.67
C GLY A 95 12.75 -23.31 -4.10
N LEU A 96 11.91 -23.77 -5.03
CA LEU A 96 11.89 -23.29 -6.41
C LEU A 96 11.51 -21.80 -6.48
N MET A 97 10.45 -21.39 -5.76
CA MET A 97 10.04 -19.98 -5.71
C MET A 97 11.10 -19.10 -5.04
N GLY A 98 11.72 -19.56 -3.96
CA GLY A 98 12.82 -18.85 -3.30
C GLY A 98 14.03 -18.68 -4.22
N TRP A 99 14.37 -19.72 -4.99
CA TRP A 99 15.42 -19.66 -5.98
C TRP A 99 15.09 -18.67 -7.10
N LEU A 100 13.88 -18.71 -7.66
CA LEU A 100 13.43 -17.75 -8.67
C LEU A 100 13.46 -16.32 -8.12
N ALA A 101 12.97 -16.08 -6.90
CA ALA A 101 13.03 -14.76 -6.27
C ALA A 101 14.49 -14.28 -6.12
N TRP A 102 15.39 -15.17 -5.69
CA TRP A 102 16.81 -14.86 -5.57
C TRP A 102 17.44 -14.49 -6.93
N THR A 103 17.06 -15.16 -8.01
CA THR A 103 17.55 -14.81 -9.36
C THR A 103 17.08 -13.41 -9.80
N HIS A 104 15.87 -13.01 -9.45
CA HIS A 104 15.35 -11.67 -9.76
C HIS A 104 16.07 -10.59 -8.95
N VAL A 105 16.25 -10.82 -7.65
CA VAL A 105 16.98 -9.91 -6.77
C VAL A 105 18.44 -9.77 -7.22
N LYS A 106 19.11 -10.89 -7.51
CA LYS A 106 20.50 -10.89 -7.99
C LYS A 106 20.67 -10.13 -9.32
N ARG A 107 19.66 -10.11 -10.18
CA ARG A 107 19.66 -9.32 -11.43
C ARG A 107 19.70 -7.82 -11.12
N ILE A 108 18.85 -7.34 -10.22
CA ILE A 108 18.81 -5.92 -9.80
C ILE A 108 20.14 -5.49 -9.17
N PHE A 109 20.74 -6.33 -8.33
CA PHE A 109 22.02 -6.01 -7.69
C PHE A 109 23.22 -6.06 -8.64
N LYS A 110 23.13 -6.80 -9.75
CA LYS A 110 24.18 -6.89 -10.77
C LYS A 110 24.15 -5.72 -11.77
N GLU A 111 23.09 -4.90 -11.75
CA GLU A 111 22.92 -3.72 -12.62
C GLU A 111 23.45 -2.40 -12.00
N LYS A 112 24.11 -2.45 -10.83
CA LYS A 112 24.90 -1.30 -10.37
C LYS A 112 26.27 -1.29 -11.09
N PRO A 113 26.71 -0.13 -11.61
CA PRO A 113 27.89 -0.01 -12.48
C PRO A 113 29.19 -0.44 -11.79
#